data_AF-A0A7W0PIV8-F1
#
_entry.id   AF-A0A7W0PIV8-F1
#
_cell.length_a   1.000
_cell.length_b   1.000
_cell.length_c   1.000
_cell.angle_alpha   90.00
_cell.angle_beta   90.00
_cell.angle_gamma   90.00
#
_symmetry.space_group_name_H-M   'P 1'
#
loop_
_entity.id
_entity.type
_entity.pdbx_description
1 polymer ?
#
loop_
_entity_poly.entity_id
_entity_poly.type
_entity_poly.pdbx_seq_one_letter_code
_entity_poly.pdbx_strand_id
1 'polypeptide(L)' 'MLDAPWRPDWGFTVTLARGEEVEIVDVQQADSYCLELEDFAASARGEREPLLGRDDALGQARTIAALYSSAETGTAVAL' A
#
# COMPACT_ATOMS: atom_id res chain seq x y z
N MET A 1 -0.92 2.43 -18.57
CA MET A 1 -0.56 1.15 -17.92
C MET A 1 0.71 1.44 -17.14
N LEU A 2 0.69 1.30 -15.81
CA LEU A 2 1.92 1.37 -15.01
C LEU A 2 2.64 0.04 -15.23
N ASP A 3 3.91 0.08 -15.65
CA ASP A 3 4.68 -1.15 -15.91
C ASP A 3 4.97 -1.94 -14.64
N ALA A 4 5.06 -1.26 -13.50
CA ALA A 4 5.28 -1.86 -12.19
C ALA A 4 4.58 -1.07 -11.07
N PRO A 5 3.25 -1.15 -10.94
CA PRO A 5 2.48 -0.41 -9.92
C PRO A 5 2.86 -0.78 -8.47
N TRP A 6 3.63 -1.85 -8.27
CA TRP A 6 4.18 -2.28 -6.98
C TRP A 6 5.64 -1.81 -6.74
N ARG A 7 6.21 -0.96 -7.62
CA ARG A 7 7.58 -0.45 -7.55
C ARG A 7 7.60 1.08 -7.42
N PRO A 8 7.20 1.63 -6.26
CA PRO A 8 7.20 3.08 -6.07
C PRO A 8 8.61 3.69 -6.04
N ASP A 9 9.64 2.86 -5.88
CA ASP A 9 11.06 3.22 -5.87
C ASP A 9 11.62 3.71 -7.21
N TRP A 10 10.83 3.67 -8.29
CA TRP A 10 11.26 4.12 -9.61
C TRP A 10 10.88 5.56 -9.93
N GLY A 11 10.05 6.19 -9.10
CA GLY A 11 9.41 7.46 -9.44
C GLY A 11 8.42 7.27 -10.58
N PHE A 12 7.19 7.71 -10.39
CA PHE A 12 6.13 7.48 -11.37
C PHE A 12 5.03 8.51 -11.23
N THR A 13 4.27 8.64 -12.30
CA THR A 13 3.10 9.50 -12.33
C THR A 13 1.85 8.65 -12.24
N VAL A 14 0.99 8.96 -11.26
CA VAL A 14 -0.34 8.34 -11.14
C VAL A 14 -1.36 9.26 -11.78
N THR A 15 -2.13 8.72 -12.73
CA THR A 15 -3.31 9.42 -13.27
C THR A 15 -4.56 8.93 -12.55
N LEU A 16 -5.24 9.84 -11.85
CA LEU A 16 -6.52 9.58 -11.19
C LEU A 16 -7.64 10.19 -12.02
N ALA A 17 -8.60 9.37 -12.46
CA ALA A 17 -9.77 9.84 -13.20
C ALA A 17 -11.04 9.71 -12.34
N ARG A 18 -11.80 10.80 -12.20
CA ARG A 18 -13.07 10.87 -11.47
C ARG A 18 -14.13 11.52 -12.36
N GLY A 19 -14.81 10.71 -13.17
CA GLY A 19 -15.70 11.24 -14.20
C GLY A 19 -14.90 11.97 -15.28
N GLU A 20 -15.16 13.26 -15.46
CA GLU A 20 -14.42 14.12 -16.40
C GLU A 20 -13.15 14.75 -15.78
N GLU A 21 -13.00 14.67 -14.45
CA GLU A 21 -11.82 15.20 -13.77
C GLU A 21 -10.64 14.23 -13.91
N VAL A 22 -9.49 14.76 -14.33
CA VAL A 22 -8.22 14.04 -14.41
C VAL A 22 -7.18 14.77 -13.57
N GLU A 23 -6.66 14.06 -12.56
CA GLU A 23 -5.56 14.51 -11.71
C GLU A 23 -4.31 13.70 -12.04
N ILE A 24 -3.16 14.40 -12.04
CA ILE A 24 -1.84 13.82 -12.24
C ILE A 24 -1.06 14.01 -10.94
N VAL A 25 -0.73 12.91 -10.28
CA VAL A 25 0.05 12.90 -9.04
C VAL A 25 1.46 12.42 -9.36
N ASP A 26 2.44 13.29 -9.16
CA ASP A 26 3.86 12.95 -9.31
C ASP A 26 4.41 12.36 -8.01
N VAL A 27 4.73 11.07 -8.04
CA VAL A 27 5.35 10.37 -6.92
C VAL A 27 6.85 10.43 -7.09
N GLN A 28 7.50 11.11 -6.16
CA GLN A 28 8.96 11.25 -6.16
C GLN A 28 9.63 9.90 -5.93
N GLN A 29 10.76 9.71 -6.60
CA GLN A 29 11.60 8.55 -6.36
C GLN A 29 12.14 8.59 -4.92
N ALA A 30 11.93 7.52 -4.16
CA ALA A 30 12.47 7.36 -2.83
C ALA A 30 12.75 5.89 -2.53
N ASP A 31 13.76 5.63 -1.69
CA ASP A 31 14.00 4.30 -1.15
C ASP A 31 12.92 3.97 -0.11
N SER A 32 11.95 3.15 -0.52
CA SER A 32 10.82 2.80 0.33
C SER A 32 11.24 2.03 1.59
N TYR A 33 12.32 1.25 1.53
CA TYR A 33 12.80 0.50 2.70
C TYR A 33 13.50 1.42 3.70
N CYS A 34 14.28 2.40 3.23
CA CYS A 34 14.84 3.41 4.11
C CYS A 34 13.73 4.21 4.81
N LEU A 35 12.71 4.64 4.06
CA LEU A 35 11.56 5.36 4.63
C LEU A 35 10.83 4.52 5.69
N GLU A 36 10.63 3.23 5.46
CA GLU A 36 10.01 2.33 6.45
C GLU A 36 10.85 2.19 7.73
N LEU A 37 12.17 2.13 7.62
CA LEU A 37 13.06 2.07 8.78
C LEU A 37 13.07 3.39 9.57
N GLU A 38 13.04 4.52 8.88
CA GLU A 38 12.93 5.85 9.49
C GLU A 38 11.59 6.00 10.23
N ASP A 39 10.50 5.55 9.61
CA ASP A 39 9.16 5.44 10.18
C ASP A 39 9.25 4.63 11.49
N PHE A 40 9.69 3.39 11.41
CA PHE A 40 9.83 2.49 12.56
C PHE A 40 10.66 3.10 13.69
N ALA A 41 11.82 3.68 13.36
CA ALA A 41 12.73 4.25 14.36
C ALA A 41 12.11 5.46 15.08
N ALA A 42 11.41 6.33 14.36
CA ALA A 42 10.68 7.46 14.97
C ALA A 42 9.55 6.98 15.88
N SER A 43 8.84 5.92 15.49
CA SER A 43 7.79 5.33 16.32
C SER A 43 8.35 4.70 17.59
N ALA A 44 9.46 3.97 17.50
CA ALA A 44 10.13 3.38 18.66
C ALA A 44 10.63 4.44 19.66
N ARG A 45 10.96 5.65 19.20
CA ARG A 45 11.31 6.80 20.05
C ARG A 45 10.10 7.53 20.63
N GLY A 46 8.87 7.16 20.24
CA GLY A 46 7.64 7.81 20.66
C GLY A 46 7.37 9.15 19.96
N GLU A 47 8.04 9.42 18.84
CA GLU A 47 7.91 10.67 18.11
C GLU A 47 6.64 10.73 17.26
N ARG A 48 6.09 9.55 16.91
CA ARG A 48 4.85 9.39 16.15
C ARG A 48 4.31 7.97 16.26
N GLU A 49 3.04 7.78 15.94
CA GLU A 49 2.45 6.45 15.79
C GLU A 49 3.03 5.72 14.56
N PRO A 50 3.13 4.39 14.59
CA PRO A 50 3.60 3.62 13.45
C PRO A 50 2.61 3.78 12.28
N LEU A 51 3.12 3.91 11.06
CA LEU A 51 2.25 4.04 9.89
C LEU A 51 1.42 2.78 9.64
N LEU A 52 1.99 1.62 9.96
CA LEU A 52 1.34 0.30 9.88
C LEU A 52 1.43 -0.40 11.23
N GLY A 53 0.28 -0.56 11.88
CA GLY A 53 0.18 -1.19 13.19
C GLY A 53 -0.21 -2.66 13.14
N ARG A 54 -0.50 -3.21 14.32
CA ARG A 54 -0.96 -4.60 14.48
C ARG A 54 -2.23 -4.88 13.67
N ASP A 55 -3.18 -3.96 13.71
CA ASP A 55 -4.48 -4.16 13.08
C ASP A 55 -4.36 -4.13 11.54
N ASP A 56 -3.46 -3.31 11.00
CA ASP A 56 -3.11 -3.34 9.58
C ASP A 56 -2.49 -4.69 9.18
N ALA A 57 -1.52 -5.19 9.95
CA ALA A 57 -0.87 -6.47 9.66
C ALA A 57 -1.87 -7.64 9.66
N LEU A 58 -2.76 -7.68 10.65
CA LEU A 58 -3.81 -8.71 10.72
C LEU A 58 -4.85 -8.55 9.61
N GLY A 59 -5.26 -7.31 9.32
CA GLY A 59 -6.20 -7.00 8.24
C GLY A 59 -5.68 -7.42 6.87
N GLN A 60 -4.42 -7.08 6.58
CA GLN A 60 -3.74 -7.49 5.35
C GLN A 60 -3.65 -9.01 5.22
N ALA A 61 -3.21 -9.71 6.29
CA ALA A 61 -3.10 -11.17 6.28
C ALA A 61 -4.46 -11.85 6.05
N ARG A 62 -5.52 -11.39 6.71
CA ARG A 62 -6.89 -11.89 6.51
C ARG A 62 -7.41 -11.63 5.10
N THR A 63 -7.13 -10.44 4.57
CA THR A 63 -7.49 -10.06 3.20
C THR A 63 -6.84 -10.98 2.19
N ILE A 64 -5.54 -11.24 2.30
CA ILE A 64 -4.81 -12.15 1.41
C ILE A 64 -5.39 -13.57 1.49
N ALA A 65 -5.67 -14.07 2.70
CA ALA A 65 -6.28 -15.39 2.88
C ALA A 65 -7.67 -15.48 2.22
N ALA A 66 -8.50 -14.45 2.37
CA ALA A 66 -9.81 -14.38 1.73
C ALA A 66 -9.71 -14.32 0.19
N LEU A 67 -8.73 -13.58 -0.34
CA LEU A 67 -8.47 -13.51 -1.79
C LEU A 67 -8.09 -14.88 -2.34
N TYR A 68 -7.22 -15.63 -1.67
CA TYR A 68 -6.88 -16.99 -2.08
C TYR A 68 -8.08 -17.93 -2.02
N SER A 69 -8.85 -17.91 -0.94
CA SER A 69 -10.07 -18.73 -0.83
C SER A 69 -11.11 -18.36 -1.89
N SER A 70 -11.26 -17.08 -2.21
CA SER A 70 -12.16 -16.61 -3.26
C SER A 70 -11.72 -17.11 -4.64
N ALA A 71 -10.42 -17.07 -4.93
CA ALA A 71 -9.86 -17.57 -6.19
C ALA A 71 -10.05 -19.09 -6.34
N GLU A 72 -9.90 -19.86 -5.27
CA GLU A 72 -10.10 -21.31 -5.28
C GLU A 72 -11.57 -21.72 -5.47
N THR A 73 -12.49 -20.97 -4.87
CA THR A 73 -13.93 -21.32 -4.84
C THR A 73 -14.74 -20.65 -5.94
N GLY A 74 -14.22 -19.59 -6.56
CA GLY A 74 -14.97 -18.73 -7.48
C GLY A 74 -16.08 -17.93 -6.82
N THR A 75 -16.05 -17.77 -5.49
CA THR A 75 -17.08 -17.05 -4.72
C THR A 75 -16.47 -15.93 -3.89
N ALA A 76 -17.23 -14.87 -3.64
CA ALA A 76 -16.77 -13.77 -2.78
C ALA A 76 -16.69 -14.23 -1.31
N VAL A 77 -15.61 -13.87 -0.62
CA VAL A 77 -15.37 -14.18 0.80
C VAL A 77 -15.44 -12.88 1.61
N ALA A 78 -16.21 -12.87 2.69
CA ALA A 78 -16.34 -11.72 3.59
C ALA A 78 -15.16 -11.64 4.59
N LEU A 79 -14.85 -10.42 5.03
CA LEU A 79 -13.78 -10.09 5.99
C LEU A 79 -14.34 -9.71 7.36
#